data_AF-A0A4R2FAB4-F1
#
_entry.id   AF-A0A4R2FAB4-F1
#
_cell.length_a   1.000
_cell.length_b   1.000
_cell.length_c   1.000
_cell.angle_alpha   90.00
_cell.angle_beta   90.00
_cell.angle_gamma   90.00
#
_symmetry.space_group_name_H-M   'P 1'
#
loop_
_entity.id
_entity.type
_entity.pdbx_description
1 polymer ?
#
loop_
_entity_poly.entity_id
_entity_poly.type
_entity_poly.pdbx_seq_one_letter_code
_entity_poly.pdbx_strand_id
1 'polypeptide(L)'
;MPLSALYILIALSAVFLMWLLPSSWWWLWLPLCWIALAFTLVASAYAVNRPGIFRKRSNGQLSVLMRWILLPFLWFVGSFNALFRRYDTVPRFSKIRDDLYLGSRLFSVDIDELQRLQIGAILDVTSEFDAIAVADLQQAGINYLNLPVLDHSIPSKVAMRRALQWMSRQQRHGRKLLVHCALGRGRSVLMVAAWLLCRESFDSVTQVLTDIRQHRTSIRLNRRQLKFLKRLWQSQELSLKHRLWLVVNPVSGGGKWPKYREEICQRLQQYYEVQVLETTPQRPAAALARKAIRSGADILVAGGGDGTVNEVASAVIGTDLPLGIIPLGTTNALSQVLWGLGAKLEPLGTALEAIINGEQQRIDTARCNGRPVLLLVGVGFEAQMIKTANRERKNALGELAYLQGFWQAFSQNREMSLNVRLDKSAPFTLHTGSVTVANSAPVTTILAQGAGHTDLCDGLLDVTWLTPTEGLGESLLTIAELTVNGLTKQSLEINAHHQKVAKIKISSAKRMDYVIDGEYFRGRTLNIQVRPASLNVLLPSATEDY
;
A
#
# COMPACT_ATOMS: atom_id res chain seq x y z
N MET A 1 -32.60 15.54 -10.38
CA MET A 1 -31.38 15.95 -11.11
C MET A 1 -30.14 15.49 -10.34
N PRO A 2 -29.09 14.93 -10.97
CA PRO A 2 -27.86 14.59 -10.26
C PRO A 2 -27.18 15.85 -9.73
N LEU A 3 -26.50 15.75 -8.57
CA LEU A 3 -25.81 16.89 -7.93
C LEU A 3 -24.77 17.53 -8.86
N SER A 4 -24.06 16.73 -9.66
CA SER A 4 -23.13 17.25 -10.67
C SER A 4 -23.81 18.20 -11.66
N ALA A 5 -24.99 17.86 -12.18
CA ALA A 5 -25.73 18.73 -13.09
C ALA A 5 -26.22 20.01 -12.41
N LEU A 6 -26.60 19.95 -11.12
CA LEU A 6 -26.97 21.14 -10.34
C LEU A 6 -25.79 22.10 -10.22
N TYR A 7 -24.62 21.58 -9.86
CA TYR A 7 -23.42 22.40 -9.70
C TYR A 7 -22.91 22.96 -11.04
N ILE A 8 -23.01 22.19 -12.14
CA ILE A 8 -22.74 22.71 -13.48
C ILE A 8 -23.69 23.85 -13.83
N LEU A 9 -24.98 23.71 -13.54
CA LEU A 9 -25.96 24.76 -13.83
C LEU A 9 -25.67 26.04 -13.03
N ILE A 10 -25.28 25.92 -11.76
CA ILE A 10 -24.84 27.08 -10.95
C ILE A 10 -23.59 27.74 -11.56
N ALA A 11 -22.60 26.95 -11.97
CA ALA A 11 -21.38 27.46 -12.59
C ALA A 11 -21.68 28.17 -13.93
N LEU A 12 -22.49 27.57 -14.81
CA LEU A 12 -22.91 28.16 -16.07
C LEU A 12 -23.74 29.43 -15.86
N SER A 13 -24.59 29.46 -14.83
CA SER A 13 -25.38 30.65 -14.49
C SER A 13 -24.47 31.80 -14.04
N ALA A 14 -23.40 31.52 -13.29
CA ALA A 14 -22.42 32.54 -12.91
C ALA A 14 -21.65 33.09 -14.11
N VAL A 15 -21.24 32.22 -15.05
CA VAL A 15 -20.59 32.64 -16.31
C VAL A 15 -21.54 33.45 -17.19
N PHE A 16 -22.80 33.01 -17.30
CA PHE A 16 -23.81 33.72 -18.07
C PHE A 16 -24.13 35.10 -17.48
N LEU A 17 -24.26 35.20 -16.15
CA LEU A 17 -24.41 36.48 -15.46
C LEU A 17 -23.23 37.40 -15.75
N MET A 18 -22.00 36.88 -15.72
CA MET A 18 -20.81 37.68 -16.04
C MET A 18 -20.86 38.26 -17.46
N TRP A 19 -21.39 37.50 -18.43
CA TRP A 19 -21.56 37.96 -19.82
C TRP A 19 -22.65 39.02 -19.98
N LEU A 20 -23.69 38.99 -19.15
CA LEU A 20 -24.78 39.98 -19.15
C LEU A 20 -24.41 41.30 -18.45
N LEU A 21 -23.39 41.30 -17.59
CA LEU A 21 -23.02 42.47 -16.81
C LEU A 21 -22.29 43.52 -17.67
N PRO A 22 -22.69 44.81 -17.61
CA PRO A 22 -21.94 45.88 -18.26
C PRO A 22 -20.49 45.96 -17.76
N SER A 23 -19.56 46.38 -18.61
CA SER A 23 -18.14 46.54 -18.25
C SER A 23 -17.90 47.51 -17.08
N SER A 24 -18.85 48.41 -16.80
CA SER A 24 -18.80 49.30 -15.63
C SER A 24 -18.93 48.56 -14.29
N TRP A 25 -19.40 47.30 -14.28
CA TRP A 25 -19.54 46.46 -13.10
C TRP A 25 -18.46 45.36 -13.04
N TRP A 26 -17.26 45.63 -13.55
CA TRP A 26 -16.14 44.69 -13.59
C TRP A 26 -15.78 44.09 -12.21
N TRP A 27 -16.05 44.80 -11.12
CA TRP A 27 -15.80 44.34 -9.76
C TRP A 27 -16.63 43.10 -9.37
N LEU A 28 -17.75 42.84 -10.05
CA LEU A 28 -18.56 41.62 -9.87
C LEU A 28 -18.02 40.40 -10.61
N TRP A 29 -17.13 40.60 -11.60
CA TRP A 29 -16.58 39.49 -12.38
C TRP A 29 -15.73 38.56 -11.53
N LEU A 30 -14.94 39.10 -10.59
CA LEU A 30 -14.06 38.28 -9.74
C LEU A 30 -14.85 37.33 -8.80
N PRO A 31 -15.89 37.78 -8.07
CA PRO A 31 -16.79 36.88 -7.35
C PRO A 31 -17.51 35.85 -8.24
N LEU A 32 -18.00 36.25 -9.42
CA LEU A 32 -18.68 35.33 -10.34
C LEU A 32 -17.74 34.26 -10.91
N CYS A 33 -16.51 34.64 -11.28
CA CYS A 33 -15.45 33.72 -11.66
C CYS A 33 -15.12 32.75 -10.52
N TRP A 34 -15.04 33.23 -9.27
CA TRP A 34 -14.78 32.39 -8.12
C TRP A 34 -15.89 31.37 -7.87
N ILE A 35 -17.17 31.78 -7.98
CA ILE A 35 -18.33 30.88 -7.92
C ILE A 35 -18.26 29.85 -9.05
N ALA A 36 -18.05 30.31 -10.30
CA ALA A 36 -17.96 29.42 -11.46
C ALA A 36 -16.85 28.37 -11.29
N LEU A 37 -15.65 28.79 -10.85
CA LEU A 37 -14.52 27.90 -10.58
C LEU A 37 -14.85 26.89 -9.47
N ALA A 38 -15.37 27.36 -8.33
CA ALA A 38 -15.71 26.51 -7.19
C ALA A 38 -16.72 25.42 -7.58
N PHE A 39 -17.82 25.81 -8.21
CA PHE A 39 -18.89 24.88 -8.59
C PHE A 39 -18.50 23.97 -9.76
N THR A 40 -17.64 24.42 -10.69
CA THR A 40 -17.09 23.55 -11.75
C THR A 40 -16.18 22.46 -11.17
N LEU A 41 -15.32 22.83 -10.22
CA LEU A 41 -14.43 21.88 -9.56
C LEU A 41 -15.21 20.86 -8.73
N VAL A 42 -16.25 21.30 -8.01
CA VAL A 42 -17.15 20.39 -7.29
C VAL A 42 -17.93 19.51 -8.26
N ALA A 43 -18.50 20.08 -9.32
CA ALA A 43 -19.22 19.33 -10.33
C ALA A 43 -18.38 18.20 -10.93
N SER A 44 -17.11 18.47 -11.25
CA SER A 44 -16.19 17.45 -11.77
C SER A 44 -15.96 16.34 -10.75
N ALA A 45 -15.73 16.69 -9.47
CA ALA A 45 -15.58 15.71 -8.39
C ALA A 45 -16.78 14.76 -8.28
N TYR A 46 -18.01 15.29 -8.38
CA TYR A 46 -19.23 14.50 -8.39
C TYR A 46 -19.43 13.71 -9.69
N ALA A 47 -19.03 14.24 -10.84
CA ALA A 47 -19.15 13.56 -12.13
C ALA A 47 -18.25 12.33 -12.22
N VAL A 48 -17.00 12.43 -11.74
CA VAL A 48 -16.03 11.31 -11.74
C VAL A 48 -16.02 10.49 -10.44
N ASN A 49 -16.87 10.85 -9.47
CA ASN A 49 -16.94 10.25 -8.14
C ASN A 49 -15.57 10.18 -7.43
N ARG A 50 -14.78 11.25 -7.50
CA ARG A 50 -13.45 11.34 -6.88
C ARG A 50 -13.43 12.33 -5.71
N PRO A 51 -13.67 11.86 -4.46
CA PRO A 51 -13.64 12.73 -3.28
C PRO A 51 -12.28 13.39 -3.04
N GLY A 52 -11.19 12.77 -3.51
CA GLY A 52 -9.83 13.31 -3.39
C GLY A 52 -9.62 14.69 -4.03
N ILE A 53 -10.50 15.14 -4.92
CA ILE A 53 -10.47 16.50 -5.49
C ILE A 53 -10.65 17.57 -4.41
N PHE A 54 -11.39 17.29 -3.33
CA PHE A 54 -11.50 18.20 -2.19
C PHE A 54 -10.18 18.34 -1.40
N ARG A 55 -9.22 17.41 -1.60
CA ARG A 55 -7.93 17.33 -0.88
C ARG A 55 -8.11 17.46 0.64
N LYS A 56 -9.15 16.82 1.17
CA LYS A 56 -9.37 16.68 2.62
C LYS A 56 -8.32 15.74 3.18
N ARG A 57 -7.54 16.25 4.14
CA ARG A 57 -6.45 15.52 4.79
C ARG A 57 -7.01 14.49 5.78
N SER A 58 -6.17 13.55 6.20
CA SER A 58 -6.50 12.52 7.20
C SER A 58 -7.02 13.11 8.52
N ASN A 59 -6.51 14.29 8.89
CA ASN A 59 -6.92 15.06 10.07
C ASN A 59 -8.31 15.74 9.93
N GLY A 60 -9.01 15.53 8.81
CA GLY A 60 -10.35 16.05 8.59
C GLY A 60 -10.41 17.50 8.10
N GLN A 61 -9.27 18.14 7.80
CA GLN A 61 -9.25 19.51 7.29
C GLN A 61 -9.01 19.56 5.78
N LEU A 62 -9.67 20.49 5.11
CA LEU A 62 -9.34 20.88 3.73
C LEU A 62 -7.98 21.60 3.70
N SER A 63 -7.22 21.43 2.62
CA SER A 63 -6.00 22.23 2.43
C SER A 63 -6.35 23.72 2.35
N VAL A 64 -5.43 24.59 2.78
CA VAL A 64 -5.65 26.05 2.82
C VAL A 64 -6.11 26.57 1.45
N LEU A 65 -5.44 26.14 0.37
CA LEU A 65 -5.81 26.49 -1.00
C LEU A 65 -7.23 26.03 -1.35
N MET A 66 -7.58 24.78 -1.06
CA MET A 66 -8.92 24.25 -1.38
C MET A 66 -10.01 24.92 -0.55
N ARG A 67 -9.74 25.28 0.71
CA ARG A 67 -10.68 26.01 1.55
C ARG A 67 -11.04 27.38 0.94
N TRP A 68 -10.05 28.10 0.42
CA TRP A 68 -10.27 29.35 -0.29
C TRP A 68 -11.03 29.13 -1.60
N ILE A 69 -10.56 28.23 -2.47
CA ILE A 69 -11.22 27.99 -3.76
C ILE A 69 -12.70 27.57 -3.56
N LEU A 70 -12.97 26.72 -2.58
CA LEU A 70 -14.30 26.17 -2.35
C LEU A 70 -15.20 27.04 -1.46
N LEU A 71 -14.74 28.19 -0.96
CA LEU A 71 -15.51 29.01 -0.02
C LEU A 71 -16.94 29.32 -0.51
N PRO A 72 -17.19 29.70 -1.78
CA PRO A 72 -18.54 29.96 -2.26
C PRO A 72 -19.45 28.73 -2.17
N PHE A 73 -18.90 27.55 -2.50
CA PHE A 73 -19.61 26.28 -2.40
C PHE A 73 -19.88 25.90 -0.93
N LEU A 74 -18.87 26.04 -0.05
CA LEU A 74 -18.99 25.73 1.37
C LEU A 74 -20.05 26.59 2.04
N TRP A 75 -20.10 27.89 1.70
CA TRP A 75 -21.13 28.79 2.18
C TRP A 75 -22.51 28.39 1.67
N PHE A 76 -22.65 28.11 0.37
CA PHE A 76 -23.90 27.67 -0.22
C PHE A 76 -24.46 26.40 0.44
N VAL A 77 -23.65 25.33 0.55
CA VAL A 77 -24.10 24.07 1.13
C VAL A 77 -24.22 24.17 2.66
N GLY A 78 -23.38 24.96 3.31
CA GLY A 78 -23.47 25.25 4.74
C GLY A 78 -24.80 25.91 5.11
N SER A 79 -25.18 26.96 4.37
CA SER A 79 -26.45 27.68 4.52
C SER A 79 -27.65 26.76 4.23
N PHE A 80 -27.58 25.97 3.16
CA PHE A 80 -28.62 25.00 2.83
C PHE A 80 -28.82 23.97 3.96
N ASN A 81 -27.72 23.40 4.48
CA ASN A 81 -27.77 22.43 5.57
C ASN A 81 -28.27 23.06 6.88
N ALA A 82 -27.86 24.30 7.20
CA ALA A 82 -28.32 25.01 8.38
C ALA A 82 -29.83 25.30 8.32
N LEU A 83 -30.32 25.76 7.17
CA LEU A 83 -31.74 26.00 6.93
C LEU A 83 -32.53 24.69 7.06
N PHE A 84 -32.07 23.63 6.38
CA PHE A 84 -32.71 22.32 6.45
C PHE A 84 -32.78 21.78 7.87
N ARG A 85 -31.72 22.00 8.66
CA ARG A 85 -31.64 21.59 10.07
C ARG A 85 -32.58 22.36 10.98
N ARG A 86 -32.88 23.62 10.69
CA ARG A 86 -33.84 24.43 11.46
C ARG A 86 -35.25 23.83 11.43
N TYR A 87 -35.60 23.12 10.37
CA TYR A 87 -36.87 22.43 10.21
C TYR A 87 -36.78 20.91 10.41
N ASP A 88 -35.62 20.41 10.86
CA ASP A 88 -35.40 18.98 11.09
C ASP A 88 -35.82 18.59 12.51
N THR A 89 -36.75 17.66 12.63
CA THR A 89 -37.26 17.16 13.92
C THR A 89 -36.37 16.06 14.53
N VAL A 90 -35.33 15.62 13.82
CA VAL A 90 -34.49 14.49 14.24
C VAL A 90 -33.28 14.96 15.05
N PRO A 91 -32.98 14.33 16.20
CA PRO A 91 -31.88 14.74 17.07
C PRO A 91 -30.52 14.70 16.37
N ARG A 92 -29.56 15.48 16.92
CA ARG A 92 -28.18 15.54 16.40
C ARG A 92 -27.52 14.16 16.46
N PHE A 93 -27.72 13.45 17.57
CA PHE A 93 -27.21 12.11 17.83
C PHE A 93 -28.37 11.18 18.19
N SER A 94 -28.43 10.04 17.53
CA SER A 94 -29.37 8.96 17.81
C SER A 94 -28.58 7.76 18.31
N LYS A 95 -28.89 7.27 19.51
CA LYS A 95 -28.33 6.03 20.05
C LYS A 95 -28.93 4.84 19.28
N ILE A 96 -28.09 4.08 18.59
CA ILE A 96 -28.51 2.89 17.82
C ILE A 96 -28.29 1.62 18.66
N ARG A 97 -27.18 1.56 19.39
CA ARG A 97 -26.85 0.55 20.40
C ARG A 97 -26.15 1.25 21.58
N ASP A 98 -25.85 0.53 22.65
CA ASP A 98 -25.10 1.06 23.81
C ASP A 98 -23.72 1.62 23.45
N ASP A 99 -23.08 1.02 22.45
CA ASP A 99 -21.74 1.32 21.97
C ASP A 99 -21.71 2.03 20.61
N LEU A 100 -22.87 2.46 20.08
CA LEU A 100 -22.99 2.97 18.71
C LEU A 100 -24.05 4.09 18.57
N TYR A 101 -23.60 5.23 18.08
CA TYR A 101 -24.40 6.42 17.82
C TYR A 101 -24.31 6.80 16.33
N LEU A 102 -25.40 7.35 15.82
CA LEU A 102 -25.54 7.87 14.47
C LEU A 102 -25.90 9.36 14.53
N GLY A 103 -25.17 10.20 13.79
CA GLY A 103 -25.39 11.64 13.87
C GLY A 103 -25.20 12.45 12.58
N SER A 104 -25.45 13.75 12.73
CA SER A 104 -25.19 14.80 11.75
C SER A 104 -23.81 15.44 11.93
N ARG A 105 -23.45 16.39 11.05
CA ARG A 105 -22.17 17.11 11.12
C ARG A 105 -21.96 17.75 12.49
N LEU A 106 -20.73 17.60 12.97
CA LEU A 106 -20.27 18.12 14.24
C LEU A 106 -19.70 19.54 14.12
N PHE A 107 -19.81 20.28 15.22
CA PHE A 107 -19.21 21.59 15.45
C PHE A 107 -18.54 21.61 16.84
N SER A 108 -17.68 22.58 17.12
CA SER A 108 -16.98 22.66 18.42
C SER A 108 -17.92 22.72 19.62
N VAL A 109 -19.13 23.27 19.46
CA VAL A 109 -20.17 23.29 20.52
C VAL A 109 -20.69 21.91 20.90
N ASP A 110 -20.44 20.87 20.11
CA ASP A 110 -20.91 19.51 20.39
C ASP A 110 -19.97 18.73 21.32
N ILE A 111 -18.76 19.24 21.62
CA ILE A 111 -17.73 18.50 22.39
C ILE A 111 -18.23 18.11 23.78
N ASP A 112 -18.90 19.01 24.50
CA ASP A 112 -19.44 18.74 25.83
C ASP A 112 -20.51 17.63 25.81
N GLU A 113 -21.33 17.59 24.76
CA GLU A 113 -22.33 16.54 24.58
C GLU A 113 -21.65 15.19 24.26
N LEU A 114 -20.60 15.18 23.43
CA LEU A 114 -19.82 13.98 23.11
C LEU A 114 -19.17 13.38 24.36
N GLN A 115 -18.59 14.23 25.22
CA GLN A 115 -18.01 13.79 26.50
C GLN A 115 -19.07 13.24 27.45
N ARG A 116 -20.24 13.90 27.55
CA ARG A 116 -21.38 13.43 28.36
C ARG A 116 -21.89 12.06 27.91
N LEU A 117 -21.95 11.84 26.60
CA LEU A 117 -22.31 10.55 26.00
C LEU A 117 -21.18 9.51 26.09
N GLN A 118 -19.99 9.92 26.53
CA GLN A 118 -18.75 9.14 26.60
C GLN A 118 -18.33 8.57 25.23
N ILE A 119 -18.51 9.37 24.17
CA ILE A 119 -18.05 9.01 22.84
C ILE A 119 -16.53 9.02 22.83
N GLY A 120 -15.92 7.86 22.62
CA GLY A 120 -14.46 7.71 22.56
C GLY A 120 -13.91 7.66 21.13
N ALA A 121 -14.78 7.58 20.12
CA ALA A 121 -14.36 7.48 18.73
C ALA A 121 -15.40 8.00 17.73
N ILE A 122 -14.94 8.72 16.70
CA ILE A 122 -15.75 9.34 15.66
C ILE A 122 -15.31 8.87 14.27
N LEU A 123 -16.27 8.37 13.49
CA LEU A 123 -16.13 8.15 12.05
C LEU A 123 -16.87 9.24 11.28
N ASP A 124 -16.10 10.12 10.63
CA ASP A 124 -16.61 11.18 9.75
C ASP A 124 -16.65 10.68 8.30
N VAL A 125 -17.85 10.59 7.73
CA VAL A 125 -18.06 10.11 6.35
C VAL A 125 -18.18 11.27 5.34
N THR A 126 -17.78 12.50 5.71
CA THR A 126 -17.84 13.69 4.84
C THR A 126 -16.55 13.92 4.09
N SER A 127 -16.69 14.31 2.81
CA SER A 127 -15.58 14.78 1.98
C SER A 127 -15.55 16.31 1.87
N GLU A 128 -16.71 16.95 2.05
CA GLU A 128 -16.95 18.33 1.64
C GLU A 128 -16.59 19.34 2.73
N PHE A 129 -16.52 18.91 3.98
CA PHE A 129 -16.50 19.81 5.14
C PHE A 129 -15.27 19.60 6.00
N ASP A 130 -14.81 20.67 6.63
CA ASP A 130 -13.86 20.58 7.74
C ASP A 130 -14.51 19.85 8.93
N ALA A 131 -13.70 19.00 9.57
CA ALA A 131 -13.98 18.39 10.86
C ALA A 131 -13.87 19.41 12.01
N ILE A 132 -14.23 18.99 13.22
CA ILE A 132 -13.87 19.74 14.45
C ILE A 132 -12.35 19.88 14.51
N ALA A 133 -11.85 20.95 15.15
CA ALA A 133 -10.43 21.14 15.35
C ALA A 133 -9.82 19.90 16.03
N VAL A 134 -8.69 19.44 15.49
CA VAL A 134 -7.99 18.23 15.96
C VAL A 134 -7.56 18.39 17.43
N ALA A 135 -7.18 19.61 17.83
CA ALA A 135 -6.83 19.92 19.21
C ALA A 135 -7.99 19.62 20.18
N ASP A 136 -9.23 20.03 19.85
CA ASP A 136 -10.42 19.79 20.67
C ASP A 136 -10.69 18.28 20.81
N LEU A 137 -10.56 17.52 19.71
CA LEU A 137 -10.74 16.06 19.71
C LEU A 137 -9.66 15.34 20.53
N GLN A 138 -8.40 15.78 20.44
CA GLN A 138 -7.29 15.23 21.21
C GLN A 138 -7.44 15.51 22.70
N GLN A 139 -7.81 16.75 23.08
CA GLN A 139 -8.08 17.11 24.48
C GLN A 139 -9.23 16.29 25.06
N ALA A 140 -10.26 16.01 24.26
CA ALA A 140 -11.37 15.16 24.67
C ALA A 140 -11.04 13.64 24.65
N GLY A 141 -9.84 13.24 24.23
CA GLY A 141 -9.45 11.82 24.13
C GLY A 141 -10.24 11.03 23.07
N ILE A 142 -10.75 11.71 22.05
CA ILE A 142 -11.62 11.14 21.03
C ILE A 142 -10.81 10.72 19.80
N ASN A 143 -10.83 9.43 19.48
CA ASN A 143 -10.20 8.91 18.28
C ASN A 143 -11.01 9.30 17.04
N TYR A 144 -10.34 9.81 16.01
CA TYR A 144 -11.01 10.31 14.82
C TYR A 144 -10.53 9.58 13.56
N LEU A 145 -11.47 9.20 12.70
CA LEU A 145 -11.19 8.71 11.35
C LEU A 145 -12.08 9.43 10.34
N ASN A 146 -11.46 10.02 9.31
CA ASN A 146 -12.19 10.49 8.13
C ASN A 146 -12.23 9.41 7.04
N LEU A 147 -13.43 9.10 6.57
CA LEU A 147 -13.70 8.32 5.37
C LEU A 147 -14.35 9.26 4.33
N PRO A 148 -13.58 9.85 3.40
CA PRO A 148 -14.11 10.86 2.50
C PRO A 148 -15.02 10.22 1.46
N VAL A 149 -16.33 10.44 1.58
CA VAL A 149 -17.35 9.98 0.63
C VAL A 149 -18.18 11.18 0.19
N LEU A 150 -18.34 11.37 -1.12
CA LEU A 150 -19.21 12.43 -1.66
C LEU A 150 -20.68 12.17 -1.34
N ASP A 151 -21.46 13.24 -1.19
CA ASP A 151 -22.89 13.10 -0.92
C ASP A 151 -23.63 12.31 -2.00
N HIS A 152 -24.60 11.50 -1.58
CA HIS A 152 -25.30 10.53 -2.44
C HIS A 152 -24.41 9.49 -3.18
N SER A 153 -23.10 9.45 -2.94
CA SER A 153 -22.20 8.42 -3.46
C SER A 153 -22.04 7.24 -2.50
N ILE A 154 -21.22 6.28 -2.92
CA ILE A 154 -20.79 5.11 -2.15
C ILE A 154 -19.27 5.15 -1.96
N PRO A 155 -18.73 4.67 -0.82
CA PRO A 155 -17.31 4.46 -0.67
C PRO A 155 -16.81 3.33 -1.59
N SER A 156 -15.49 3.27 -1.83
CA SER A 156 -14.88 2.08 -2.41
C SER A 156 -14.97 0.90 -1.42
N LYS A 157 -14.90 -0.33 -1.94
CA LYS A 157 -14.90 -1.53 -1.08
C LYS A 157 -13.77 -1.51 -0.05
N VAL A 158 -12.56 -1.10 -0.49
CA VAL A 158 -11.38 -0.97 0.37
C VAL A 158 -11.62 0.06 1.48
N ALA A 159 -12.15 1.24 1.12
CA ALA A 159 -12.38 2.32 2.08
C ALA A 159 -13.49 1.96 3.09
N MET A 160 -14.57 1.31 2.64
CA MET A 160 -15.61 0.74 3.51
C MET A 160 -15.01 -0.26 4.51
N ARG A 161 -14.22 -1.23 4.02
CA ARG A 161 -13.59 -2.25 4.87
C ARG A 161 -12.66 -1.63 5.92
N ARG A 162 -11.79 -0.70 5.52
CA ARG A 162 -10.91 0.05 6.43
C ARG A 162 -11.70 0.72 7.56
N ALA A 163 -12.82 1.38 7.23
CA ALA A 163 -13.64 2.04 8.22
C ALA A 163 -14.33 1.05 9.18
N LEU A 164 -14.88 -0.06 8.67
CA LEU A 164 -15.49 -1.11 9.51
C LEU A 164 -14.45 -1.77 10.44
N GLN A 165 -13.23 -2.02 9.95
CA GLN A 165 -12.13 -2.54 10.77
C GLN A 165 -11.73 -1.57 11.87
N TRP A 166 -11.59 -0.29 11.51
CA TRP A 166 -11.32 0.76 12.49
C TRP A 166 -12.41 0.84 13.56
N MET A 167 -13.69 0.80 13.17
CA MET A 167 -14.83 0.75 14.10
C MET A 167 -14.73 -0.47 15.05
N SER A 168 -14.40 -1.64 14.52
CA SER A 168 -14.17 -2.85 15.32
C SER A 168 -13.07 -2.68 16.36
N ARG A 169 -11.95 -2.05 15.98
CA ARG A 169 -10.85 -1.76 16.89
C ARG A 169 -11.30 -0.85 18.03
N GLN A 170 -12.04 0.22 17.74
CA GLN A 170 -12.48 1.15 18.77
C GLN A 170 -13.41 0.50 19.80
N GLN A 171 -14.37 -0.32 19.34
CA GLN A 171 -15.26 -1.02 20.25
C GLN A 171 -14.56 -2.08 21.11
N ARG A 172 -13.56 -2.80 20.59
CA ARG A 172 -12.76 -3.73 21.40
C ARG A 172 -11.98 -3.03 22.52
N HIS A 173 -11.65 -1.76 22.34
CA HIS A 173 -11.09 -0.91 23.39
C HIS A 173 -12.16 -0.29 24.31
N GLY A 174 -13.41 -0.76 24.25
CA GLY A 174 -14.51 -0.28 25.10
C GLY A 174 -15.02 1.12 24.74
N ARG A 175 -14.66 1.67 23.57
CA ARG A 175 -15.07 3.03 23.17
C ARG A 175 -16.45 3.01 22.52
N LYS A 176 -17.30 3.96 22.92
CA LYS A 176 -18.55 4.25 22.21
C LYS A 176 -18.24 4.97 20.90
N LEU A 177 -18.84 4.48 19.81
CA LEU A 177 -18.66 4.99 18.46
C LEU A 177 -19.73 6.03 18.10
N LEU A 178 -19.33 7.10 17.42
CA LEU A 178 -20.24 7.98 16.69
C LEU A 178 -19.91 7.95 15.19
N VAL A 179 -20.89 7.63 14.36
CA VAL A 179 -20.78 7.71 12.90
C VAL A 179 -21.62 8.87 12.40
N HIS A 180 -21.01 9.82 11.67
CA HIS A 180 -21.75 10.96 11.13
C HIS A 180 -21.46 11.27 9.66
N CYS A 181 -22.39 11.99 9.04
CA CYS A 181 -22.19 12.66 7.75
C CYS A 181 -22.82 14.06 7.84
N ALA A 182 -23.10 14.75 6.73
CA ALA A 182 -23.69 16.10 6.77
C ALA A 182 -25.01 16.18 7.58
N LEU A 183 -26.04 15.43 7.15
CA LEU A 183 -27.37 15.41 7.80
C LEU A 183 -27.64 14.12 8.61
N GLY A 184 -26.73 13.14 8.56
CA GLY A 184 -26.89 11.86 9.25
C GLY A 184 -27.97 10.94 8.68
N ARG A 185 -28.23 10.97 7.36
CA ARG A 185 -29.37 10.27 6.73
C ARG A 185 -28.99 9.25 5.66
N GLY A 186 -27.85 9.42 4.99
CA GLY A 186 -27.47 8.63 3.82
C GLY A 186 -26.18 7.85 4.04
N ARG A 187 -25.04 8.54 3.89
CA ARG A 187 -23.69 7.94 3.98
C ARG A 187 -23.39 7.32 5.35
N SER A 188 -23.69 8.02 6.44
CA SER A 188 -23.48 7.48 7.79
C SER A 188 -24.41 6.30 8.08
N VAL A 189 -25.65 6.33 7.60
CA VAL A 189 -26.59 5.20 7.70
C VAL A 189 -26.08 4.00 6.91
N LEU A 190 -25.52 4.22 5.72
CA LEU A 190 -24.89 3.15 4.95
C LEU A 190 -23.75 2.47 5.74
N MET A 191 -22.90 3.26 6.40
CA MET A 191 -21.81 2.73 7.26
C MET A 191 -22.35 1.99 8.48
N VAL A 192 -23.32 2.57 9.21
CA VAL A 192 -23.94 1.93 10.38
C VAL A 192 -24.67 0.64 10.01
N ALA A 193 -25.40 0.61 8.89
CA ALA A 193 -26.06 -0.59 8.42
C ALA A 193 -25.06 -1.68 8.03
N ALA A 194 -23.97 -1.32 7.33
CA ALA A 194 -22.89 -2.26 7.02
C ALA A 194 -22.25 -2.81 8.31
N TRP A 195 -22.03 -1.95 9.31
CA TRP A 195 -21.49 -2.33 10.62
C TRP A 195 -22.38 -3.32 11.38
N LEU A 196 -23.69 -3.07 11.43
CA LEU A 196 -24.63 -3.97 12.08
C LEU A 196 -24.73 -5.32 11.36
N LEU A 197 -24.78 -5.32 10.02
CA LEU A 197 -24.76 -6.55 9.20
C LEU A 197 -23.50 -7.40 9.42
N CYS A 198 -22.39 -6.79 9.84
CA CYS A 198 -21.16 -7.51 10.15
C CYS A 198 -21.14 -8.17 11.53
N ARG A 199 -21.98 -7.71 12.47
CA ARG A 199 -21.91 -8.09 13.90
C ARG A 199 -23.09 -8.90 14.37
N GLU A 200 -24.26 -8.61 13.83
CA GLU A 200 -25.53 -9.15 14.28
C GLU A 200 -26.16 -9.95 13.14
N SER A 201 -27.03 -10.89 13.50
CA SER A 201 -27.73 -11.71 12.53
C SER A 201 -28.98 -10.98 12.05
N PHE A 202 -29.07 -10.77 10.74
CA PHE A 202 -30.25 -10.21 10.08
C PHE A 202 -30.59 -11.02 8.84
N ASP A 203 -31.88 -11.20 8.58
CA ASP A 203 -32.47 -11.92 7.45
C ASP A 203 -32.43 -11.11 6.16
N SER A 204 -32.30 -9.78 6.25
CA SER A 204 -32.17 -8.92 5.07
C SER A 204 -31.60 -7.54 5.38
N VAL A 205 -31.04 -6.88 4.35
CA VAL A 205 -30.69 -5.46 4.41
C VAL A 205 -31.88 -4.57 4.78
N THR A 206 -33.10 -4.96 4.38
CA THR A 206 -34.31 -4.20 4.70
C THR A 206 -34.62 -4.24 6.20
N GLN A 207 -34.36 -5.37 6.87
CA GLN A 207 -34.55 -5.53 8.30
C GLN A 207 -33.62 -4.60 9.08
N VAL A 208 -32.33 -4.55 8.73
CA VAL A 208 -31.36 -3.63 9.36
C VAL A 208 -31.76 -2.17 9.22
N LEU A 209 -32.22 -1.78 8.03
CA LEU A 209 -32.68 -0.40 7.84
C LEU A 209 -33.95 -0.11 8.64
N THR A 210 -34.83 -1.10 8.82
CA THR A 210 -36.03 -0.95 9.66
C THR A 210 -35.66 -0.82 11.12
N ASP A 211 -34.70 -1.61 11.61
CA ASP A 211 -34.13 -1.52 12.96
C ASP A 211 -33.52 -0.13 13.23
N ILE A 212 -32.64 0.36 12.36
CA ILE A 212 -32.07 1.72 12.49
C ILE A 212 -33.18 2.78 12.49
N ARG A 213 -34.25 2.58 11.71
CA ARG A 213 -35.36 3.54 11.62
C ARG A 213 -36.11 3.70 12.95
N GLN A 214 -36.15 2.68 13.80
CA GLN A 214 -36.76 2.77 15.14
C GLN A 214 -36.05 3.80 16.01
N HIS A 215 -34.73 3.95 15.84
CA HIS A 215 -33.92 4.92 16.58
C HIS A 215 -33.76 6.27 15.86
N ARG A 216 -33.93 6.29 14.52
CA ARG A 216 -33.81 7.50 13.70
C ARG A 216 -34.76 7.46 12.49
N THR A 217 -35.85 8.21 12.57
CA THR A 217 -36.92 8.15 11.55
C THR A 217 -36.51 8.67 10.16
N SER A 218 -35.56 9.60 10.08
CA SER A 218 -35.20 10.31 8.84
C SER A 218 -34.17 9.62 7.93
N ILE A 219 -33.86 8.34 8.17
CA ILE A 219 -32.90 7.62 7.34
C ILE A 219 -33.36 7.51 5.87
N ARG A 220 -32.43 7.76 4.94
CA ARG A 220 -32.71 7.74 3.49
C ARG A 220 -31.47 7.35 2.70
N LEU A 221 -31.32 6.05 2.44
CA LEU A 221 -30.39 5.54 1.44
C LEU A 221 -30.97 5.73 0.04
N ASN A 222 -30.15 6.16 -0.91
CA ASN A 222 -30.55 6.18 -2.31
C ASN A 222 -30.43 4.79 -2.96
N ARG A 223 -30.94 4.64 -4.19
CA ARG A 223 -30.92 3.36 -4.92
C ARG A 223 -29.51 2.78 -5.10
N ARG A 224 -28.50 3.63 -5.30
CA ARG A 224 -27.09 3.21 -5.49
C ARG A 224 -26.51 2.66 -4.19
N GLN A 225 -26.71 3.36 -3.08
CA GLN A 225 -26.27 2.95 -1.73
C GLN A 225 -26.96 1.65 -1.29
N LEU A 226 -28.27 1.53 -1.52
CA LEU A 226 -29.01 0.31 -1.20
C LEU A 226 -28.56 -0.89 -2.04
N LYS A 227 -28.36 -0.71 -3.36
CA LYS A 227 -27.84 -1.76 -4.24
C LYS A 227 -26.44 -2.20 -3.83
N PHE A 228 -25.58 -1.24 -3.45
CA PHE A 228 -24.23 -1.52 -2.97
C PHE A 228 -24.25 -2.35 -1.68
N LEU A 229 -25.05 -1.94 -0.69
CA LEU A 229 -25.16 -2.66 0.58
C LEU A 229 -25.72 -4.08 0.40
N LYS A 230 -26.78 -4.24 -0.41
CA LYS A 230 -27.34 -5.57 -0.76
C LYS A 230 -26.31 -6.46 -1.42
N ARG A 231 -25.54 -5.94 -2.39
CA ARG A 231 -24.49 -6.70 -3.06
C ARG A 231 -23.41 -7.15 -2.09
N LEU A 232 -22.94 -6.26 -1.21
CA LEU A 232 -21.91 -6.59 -0.22
C LEU A 232 -22.36 -7.67 0.77
N TRP A 233 -23.61 -7.60 1.22
CA TRP A 233 -24.17 -8.59 2.13
C TRP A 233 -24.36 -9.96 1.46
N GLN A 234 -24.93 -9.98 0.24
CA GLN A 234 -25.12 -11.22 -0.53
C GLN A 234 -23.81 -11.90 -0.91
N SER A 235 -22.76 -11.15 -1.20
CA SER A 235 -21.45 -11.72 -1.53
C SER A 235 -20.61 -12.11 -0.31
N GLN A 236 -21.16 -12.02 0.92
CA GLN A 236 -20.44 -12.27 2.17
C GLN A 236 -19.13 -11.46 2.30
N GLU A 237 -19.05 -10.34 1.59
CA GLU A 237 -17.87 -9.46 1.61
C GLU A 237 -17.81 -8.55 2.85
N LEU A 238 -18.82 -8.65 3.72
CA LEU A 238 -18.94 -7.98 5.02
C LEU A 238 -18.33 -8.83 6.17
N SER A 239 -17.25 -9.58 5.92
CA SER A 239 -16.51 -10.25 7.00
C SER A 239 -15.58 -9.25 7.70
N LEU A 240 -15.65 -9.19 9.04
CA LEU A 240 -14.73 -8.40 9.88
C LEU A 240 -13.43 -9.14 10.23
N LYS A 241 -13.30 -10.42 9.85
CA LYS A 241 -12.09 -11.20 10.06
C LYS A 241 -11.60 -11.73 8.71
N HIS A 242 -10.52 -11.13 8.20
CA HIS A 242 -9.79 -11.70 7.08
C HIS A 242 -8.95 -12.87 7.59
N ARG A 243 -8.92 -13.94 6.80
CA ARG A 243 -8.09 -15.12 7.06
C ARG A 243 -6.67 -14.81 6.64
N LEU A 244 -5.84 -14.44 7.61
CA LEU A 244 -4.42 -14.24 7.42
C LEU A 244 -3.72 -15.57 7.65
N TRP A 245 -3.05 -16.05 6.61
CA TRP A 245 -2.22 -17.25 6.70
C TRP A 245 -0.77 -16.86 6.78
N LEU A 246 -0.14 -17.19 7.90
CA LEU A 246 1.27 -16.92 8.16
C LEU A 246 2.07 -18.21 7.93
N VAL A 247 2.83 -18.24 6.84
CA VAL A 247 3.75 -19.35 6.52
C VAL A 247 5.13 -18.99 7.05
N VAL A 248 5.62 -19.72 8.05
CA VAL A 248 6.85 -19.38 8.77
C VAL A 248 7.90 -20.46 8.67
N ASN A 249 9.15 -20.03 8.45
CA ASN A 249 10.31 -20.89 8.66
C ASN A 249 10.88 -20.71 10.08
N PRO A 250 10.66 -21.67 11.00
CA PRO A 250 10.99 -21.48 12.41
C PRO A 250 12.50 -21.36 12.69
N VAL A 251 13.35 -21.88 11.79
CA VAL A 251 14.82 -21.84 11.96
C VAL A 251 15.48 -20.62 11.32
N SER A 252 14.72 -19.73 10.67
CA SER A 252 15.27 -18.52 10.04
C SER A 252 15.90 -17.57 11.06
N GLY A 253 17.01 -16.92 10.65
CA GLY A 253 17.69 -15.85 11.40
C GLY A 253 18.20 -16.25 12.78
N GLY A 254 18.52 -17.52 12.99
CA GLY A 254 18.98 -18.03 14.30
C GLY A 254 17.83 -18.37 15.26
N GLY A 255 16.64 -18.71 14.73
CA GLY A 255 15.50 -19.07 15.58
C GLY A 255 14.75 -17.86 16.14
N LYS A 256 14.64 -16.77 15.34
CA LYS A 256 13.88 -15.57 15.74
C LYS A 256 12.39 -15.86 15.93
N TRP A 257 11.84 -16.82 15.19
CA TRP A 257 10.41 -17.11 15.24
C TRP A 257 9.91 -17.49 16.64
N PRO A 258 10.46 -18.49 17.35
CA PRO A 258 10.06 -18.80 18.72
C PRO A 258 10.03 -17.58 19.66
N LYS A 259 10.96 -16.65 19.49
CA LYS A 259 11.07 -15.43 20.31
C LYS A 259 9.93 -14.43 20.04
N TYR A 260 9.56 -14.24 18.78
CA TYR A 260 8.58 -13.21 18.37
C TYR A 260 7.19 -13.77 18.09
N ARG A 261 7.01 -15.09 18.08
CA ARG A 261 5.75 -15.76 17.71
C ARG A 261 4.57 -15.23 18.50
N GLU A 262 4.69 -15.13 19.82
CA GLU A 262 3.60 -14.70 20.68
C GLU A 262 3.20 -13.26 20.41
N GLU A 263 4.18 -12.34 20.34
CA GLU A 263 3.96 -10.93 20.00
C GLU A 263 3.30 -10.77 18.62
N ILE A 264 3.84 -11.45 17.60
CA ILE A 264 3.30 -11.44 16.23
C ILE A 264 1.87 -11.93 16.21
N CYS A 265 1.60 -13.10 16.80
CA CYS A 265 0.26 -13.69 16.80
C CYS A 265 -0.71 -12.80 17.58
N GLN A 266 -0.34 -12.31 18.76
CA GLN A 266 -1.19 -11.45 19.58
C GLN A 266 -1.55 -10.16 18.83
N ARG A 267 -0.56 -9.51 18.19
CA ARG A 267 -0.80 -8.28 17.41
C ARG A 267 -1.66 -8.56 16.19
N LEU A 268 -1.41 -9.63 15.43
CA LEU A 268 -2.18 -9.93 14.22
C LEU A 268 -3.60 -10.45 14.52
N GLN A 269 -3.80 -11.23 15.59
CA GLN A 269 -5.12 -11.77 15.98
C GLN A 269 -6.12 -10.69 16.40
N GLN A 270 -5.62 -9.50 16.77
CA GLN A 270 -6.47 -8.32 16.97
C GLN A 270 -7.13 -7.83 15.67
N TYR A 271 -6.63 -8.22 14.50
CA TYR A 271 -7.13 -7.73 13.20
C TYR A 271 -7.61 -8.87 12.29
N TYR A 272 -7.04 -10.06 12.46
CA TYR A 272 -7.17 -11.17 11.53
C TYR A 272 -7.56 -12.47 12.22
N GLU A 273 -8.20 -13.37 11.47
CA GLU A 273 -8.22 -14.79 11.83
C GLU A 273 -6.89 -15.39 11.38
N VAL A 274 -5.94 -15.50 12.31
CA VAL A 274 -4.56 -15.89 12.02
C VAL A 274 -4.43 -17.41 12.05
N GLN A 275 -4.01 -17.98 10.94
CA GLN A 275 -3.62 -19.38 10.81
C GLN A 275 -2.10 -19.46 10.58
N VAL A 276 -1.39 -20.18 11.44
CA VAL A 276 0.07 -20.31 11.36
C VAL A 276 0.44 -21.67 10.76
N LEU A 277 1.28 -21.67 9.74
CA LEU A 277 1.83 -22.86 9.10
C LEU A 277 3.36 -22.82 9.17
N GLU A 278 3.95 -23.67 9.99
CA GLU A 278 5.41 -23.76 10.12
C GLU A 278 6.00 -24.74 9.10
N THR A 279 7.09 -24.35 8.45
CA THR A 279 7.80 -25.20 7.49
C THR A 279 8.55 -26.32 8.21
N THR A 280 8.72 -27.43 7.50
CA THR A 280 9.59 -28.54 7.88
C THR A 280 10.33 -29.00 6.63
N PRO A 281 11.42 -29.78 6.72
CA PRO A 281 12.10 -30.31 5.53
C PRO A 281 11.16 -31.06 4.57
N GLN A 282 10.09 -31.66 5.08
CA GLN A 282 9.06 -32.38 4.31
C GLN A 282 7.90 -31.48 3.84
N ARG A 283 7.76 -30.28 4.42
CA ARG A 283 6.69 -29.32 4.11
C ARG A 283 7.31 -27.96 3.79
N PRO A 284 7.75 -27.75 2.53
CA PRO A 284 8.35 -26.49 2.11
C PRO A 284 7.32 -25.35 2.11
N ALA A 285 7.80 -24.11 2.18
CA ALA A 285 6.94 -22.94 2.28
C ALA A 285 6.01 -22.81 1.07
N ALA A 286 6.49 -23.14 -0.13
CA ALA A 286 5.69 -23.12 -1.36
C ALA A 286 4.50 -24.10 -1.33
N ALA A 287 4.63 -25.23 -0.63
CA ALA A 287 3.53 -26.19 -0.48
C ALA A 287 2.49 -25.70 0.53
N LEU A 288 2.94 -25.10 1.64
CA LEU A 288 2.08 -24.51 2.66
C LEU A 288 1.34 -23.27 2.13
N ALA A 289 2.01 -22.43 1.36
CA ALA A 289 1.41 -21.29 0.66
C ALA A 289 0.26 -21.74 -0.26
N ARG A 290 0.50 -22.74 -1.11
CA ARG A 290 -0.55 -23.32 -1.98
C ARG A 290 -1.71 -23.93 -1.18
N LYS A 291 -1.43 -24.54 -0.02
CA LYS A 291 -2.47 -25.03 0.89
C LYS A 291 -3.32 -23.87 1.44
N ALA A 292 -2.69 -22.81 1.95
CA ALA A 292 -3.36 -21.63 2.47
C ALA A 292 -4.28 -20.98 1.42
N ILE A 293 -3.80 -20.83 0.17
CA ILE A 293 -4.59 -20.29 -0.94
C ILE A 293 -5.84 -21.15 -1.18
N ARG A 294 -5.70 -22.48 -1.26
CA ARG A 294 -6.85 -23.39 -1.43
C ARG A 294 -7.83 -23.34 -0.25
N SER A 295 -7.34 -23.06 0.95
CA SER A 295 -8.15 -22.87 2.15
C SER A 295 -8.82 -21.48 2.23
N GLY A 296 -8.66 -20.64 1.21
CA GLY A 296 -9.31 -19.33 1.11
C GLY A 296 -8.60 -18.22 1.89
N ALA A 297 -7.27 -18.22 1.91
CA ALA A 297 -6.50 -17.10 2.44
C ALA A 297 -6.93 -15.77 1.79
N ASP A 298 -7.14 -14.74 2.61
CA ASP A 298 -7.38 -13.36 2.16
C ASP A 298 -6.07 -12.56 2.10
N ILE A 299 -5.11 -12.94 2.94
CA ILE A 299 -3.75 -12.39 3.02
C ILE A 299 -2.80 -13.55 3.28
N LEU A 300 -1.69 -13.59 2.54
CA LEU A 300 -0.63 -14.55 2.78
C LEU A 300 0.61 -13.83 3.30
N VAL A 301 1.13 -14.25 4.43
CA VAL A 301 2.30 -13.64 5.07
C VAL A 301 3.46 -14.63 5.10
N ALA A 302 4.62 -14.22 4.61
CA ALA A 302 5.86 -14.98 4.69
C ALA A 302 6.68 -14.57 5.92
N GLY A 303 6.87 -15.47 6.89
CA GLY A 303 7.76 -15.27 8.03
C GLY A 303 9.08 -16.01 7.83
N GLY A 304 10.17 -15.31 7.51
CA GLY A 304 11.44 -15.97 7.22
C GLY A 304 12.48 -15.06 6.61
N GLY A 305 13.53 -15.65 6.05
CA GLY A 305 14.47 -14.96 5.17
C GLY A 305 14.05 -14.99 3.70
N ASP A 306 14.94 -14.50 2.82
CA ASP A 306 14.66 -14.29 1.40
C ASP A 306 14.15 -15.55 0.67
N GLY A 307 14.71 -16.73 0.95
CA GLY A 307 14.23 -17.99 0.34
C GLY A 307 12.79 -18.35 0.74
N THR A 308 12.43 -18.15 2.02
CA THR A 308 11.04 -18.39 2.48
C THR A 308 10.08 -17.39 1.83
N VAL A 309 10.50 -16.12 1.71
CA VAL A 309 9.73 -15.09 1.02
C VAL A 309 9.55 -15.43 -0.46
N ASN A 310 10.61 -15.86 -1.17
CA ASN A 310 10.53 -16.27 -2.57
C ASN A 310 9.58 -17.44 -2.76
N GLU A 311 9.68 -18.49 -1.94
CA GLU A 311 8.79 -19.65 -2.02
C GLU A 311 7.31 -19.27 -1.80
N VAL A 312 7.00 -18.41 -0.83
CA VAL A 312 5.62 -17.96 -0.58
C VAL A 312 5.14 -17.03 -1.69
N ALA A 313 5.97 -16.08 -2.12
CA ALA A 313 5.69 -15.17 -3.21
C ALA A 313 5.37 -15.92 -4.50
N SER A 314 6.13 -16.99 -4.80
CA SER A 314 5.95 -17.81 -6.00
C SER A 314 4.52 -18.37 -6.16
N ALA A 315 3.82 -18.58 -5.05
CA ALA A 315 2.45 -19.08 -5.04
C ALA A 315 1.40 -18.00 -5.34
N VAL A 316 1.74 -16.72 -5.15
CA VAL A 316 0.82 -15.58 -5.30
C VAL A 316 1.16 -14.66 -6.48
N ILE A 317 2.34 -14.80 -7.10
CA ILE A 317 2.68 -14.09 -8.34
C ILE A 317 1.63 -14.38 -9.42
N GLY A 318 1.09 -13.32 -10.01
CA GLY A 318 0.03 -13.35 -11.02
C GLY A 318 -1.38 -13.44 -10.44
N THR A 319 -1.54 -13.31 -9.12
CA THR A 319 -2.84 -13.27 -8.44
C THR A 319 -3.07 -11.88 -7.81
N ASP A 320 -4.28 -11.67 -7.28
CA ASP A 320 -4.62 -10.46 -6.52
C ASP A 320 -4.34 -10.61 -5.02
N LEU A 321 -3.93 -11.80 -4.57
CA LEU A 321 -3.72 -12.10 -3.15
C LEU A 321 -2.52 -11.31 -2.62
N PRO A 322 -2.70 -10.42 -1.62
CA PRO A 322 -1.62 -9.62 -1.09
C PRO A 322 -0.61 -10.46 -0.29
N LEU A 323 0.67 -10.19 -0.52
CA LEU A 323 1.80 -10.73 0.23
C LEU A 323 2.22 -9.78 1.34
N GLY A 324 2.18 -10.24 2.59
CA GLY A 324 2.89 -9.63 3.71
C GLY A 324 4.23 -10.31 3.98
N ILE A 325 5.16 -9.61 4.60
CA ILE A 325 6.48 -10.16 4.95
C ILE A 325 6.74 -9.89 6.44
N ILE A 326 7.25 -10.88 7.16
CA ILE A 326 7.86 -10.71 8.48
C ILE A 326 9.34 -11.11 8.34
N PRO A 327 10.27 -10.14 8.39
CA PRO A 327 11.69 -10.36 8.08
C PRO A 327 12.41 -11.07 9.23
N LEU A 328 12.30 -12.39 9.27
CA LEU A 328 12.93 -13.23 10.30
C LEU A 328 14.28 -13.77 9.87
N GLY A 329 14.76 -13.46 8.66
CA GLY A 329 16.07 -13.85 8.17
C GLY A 329 17.22 -12.97 8.66
N THR A 330 18.41 -13.25 8.12
CA THR A 330 19.63 -12.46 8.34
C THR A 330 19.72 -11.26 7.40
N THR A 331 19.39 -11.45 6.12
CA THR A 331 19.54 -10.42 5.08
C THR A 331 18.23 -9.68 4.83
N ASN A 332 17.13 -10.38 4.51
CA ASN A 332 15.80 -9.78 4.30
C ASN A 332 15.84 -8.67 3.23
N ALA A 333 16.52 -8.94 2.12
CA ALA A 333 16.79 -7.99 1.06
C ALA A 333 15.49 -7.39 0.47
N LEU A 334 14.47 -8.21 0.23
CA LEU A 334 13.22 -7.71 -0.33
C LEU A 334 12.52 -6.72 0.63
N SER A 335 12.52 -6.99 1.94
CA SER A 335 11.98 -6.05 2.93
C SER A 335 12.73 -4.72 2.94
N GLN A 336 14.06 -4.74 2.78
CA GLN A 336 14.87 -3.52 2.68
C GLN A 336 14.54 -2.71 1.42
N VAL A 337 14.32 -3.39 0.30
CA VAL A 337 13.88 -2.77 -0.96
C VAL A 337 12.51 -2.11 -0.79
N LEU A 338 11.57 -2.80 -0.14
CA LEU A 338 10.19 -2.34 -0.04
C LEU A 338 9.96 -1.25 1.02
N TRP A 339 10.71 -1.26 2.12
CA TRP A 339 10.44 -0.38 3.27
C TRP A 339 11.62 0.54 3.63
N GLY A 340 12.72 0.49 2.88
CA GLY A 340 13.89 1.34 3.11
C GLY A 340 14.50 1.18 4.51
N LEU A 341 14.80 2.31 5.16
CA LEU A 341 15.43 2.34 6.49
C LEU A 341 14.57 1.71 7.59
N GLY A 342 13.23 1.74 7.47
CA GLY A 342 12.32 1.12 8.44
C GLY A 342 12.57 -0.38 8.60
N ALA A 343 12.94 -1.07 7.52
CA ALA A 343 13.29 -2.49 7.54
C ALA A 343 14.55 -2.81 8.37
N LYS A 344 15.41 -1.83 8.64
CA LYS A 344 16.64 -1.99 9.44
C LYS A 344 16.47 -1.53 10.88
N LEU A 345 15.82 -0.38 11.10
CA LEU A 345 15.68 0.22 12.43
C LEU A 345 14.71 -0.54 13.31
N GLU A 346 13.52 -0.86 12.79
CA GLU A 346 12.50 -1.61 13.51
C GLU A 346 11.81 -2.64 12.59
N PRO A 347 12.50 -3.74 12.25
CA PRO A 347 12.04 -4.67 11.21
C PRO A 347 10.67 -5.29 11.52
N LEU A 348 10.44 -5.64 12.79
CA LEU A 348 9.20 -6.28 13.23
C LEU A 348 8.03 -5.27 13.29
N GLY A 349 8.28 -4.08 13.85
CA GLY A 349 7.28 -3.01 13.92
C GLY A 349 6.82 -2.58 12.52
N THR A 350 7.78 -2.34 11.63
CA THR A 350 7.52 -1.97 10.22
C THR A 350 6.73 -3.05 9.49
N ALA A 351 7.09 -4.32 9.66
CA ALA A 351 6.37 -5.45 9.07
C ALA A 351 4.92 -5.54 9.56
N LEU A 352 4.70 -5.40 10.87
CA LEU A 352 3.36 -5.44 11.45
C LEU A 352 2.51 -4.24 11.02
N GLU A 353 3.12 -3.05 10.90
CA GLU A 353 2.43 -1.87 10.37
C GLU A 353 2.01 -2.06 8.92
N ALA A 354 2.91 -2.59 8.07
CA ALA A 354 2.59 -2.95 6.69
C ALA A 354 1.44 -3.96 6.61
N ILE A 355 1.44 -4.98 7.47
CA ILE A 355 0.40 -6.01 7.46
C ILE A 355 -0.94 -5.49 8.00
N ILE A 356 -0.93 -4.63 9.02
CA ILE A 356 -2.14 -4.20 9.74
C ILE A 356 -2.78 -2.98 9.08
N ASN A 357 -1.99 -1.96 8.76
CA ASN A 357 -2.45 -0.66 8.28
C ASN A 357 -1.93 -0.33 6.87
N GLY A 358 -1.13 -1.22 6.27
CA GLY A 358 -0.41 -0.93 5.06
C GLY A 358 -1.26 -0.80 3.80
N GLU A 359 -0.66 -0.18 2.79
CA GLU A 359 -1.22 -0.06 1.45
C GLU A 359 -0.79 -1.22 0.57
N GLN A 360 -1.65 -1.56 -0.40
CA GLN A 360 -1.34 -2.57 -1.40
C GLN A 360 -0.69 -1.91 -2.60
N GLN A 361 0.50 -2.38 -2.99
CA GLN A 361 1.18 -1.96 -4.20
C GLN A 361 1.48 -3.18 -5.06
N ARG A 362 1.24 -3.04 -6.38
CA ARG A 362 1.72 -4.03 -7.34
C ARG A 362 3.15 -3.68 -7.73
N ILE A 363 4.02 -4.67 -7.65
CA ILE A 363 5.42 -4.59 -8.07
C ILE A 363 5.68 -5.62 -9.18
N ASP A 364 6.74 -5.35 -9.91
CA ASP A 364 7.27 -6.21 -10.95
C ASP A 364 8.03 -7.38 -10.31
N THR A 365 7.98 -8.52 -11.00
CA THR A 365 8.85 -9.67 -10.72
C THR A 365 9.48 -10.11 -12.03
N ALA A 366 10.58 -10.87 -11.99
CA ALA A 366 11.13 -11.50 -13.18
C ALA A 366 10.96 -13.02 -13.14
N ARG A 367 11.26 -13.65 -14.28
CA ARG A 367 11.35 -15.10 -14.39
C ARG A 367 12.61 -15.49 -15.12
N CYS A 368 13.46 -16.30 -14.49
CA CYS A 368 14.65 -16.89 -15.08
C CYS A 368 14.43 -18.39 -15.30
N ASN A 369 14.40 -18.85 -16.56
CA ASN A 369 14.23 -20.27 -16.91
C ASN A 369 13.05 -20.95 -16.19
N GLY A 370 11.93 -20.24 -16.04
CA GLY A 370 10.72 -20.74 -15.36
C GLY A 370 10.67 -20.47 -13.85
N ARG A 371 11.77 -20.07 -13.21
CA ARG A 371 11.84 -19.74 -11.78
C ARG A 371 11.57 -18.26 -11.52
N PRO A 372 10.81 -17.90 -10.48
CA PRO A 372 10.60 -16.51 -10.11
C PRO A 372 11.90 -15.85 -9.63
N VAL A 373 12.04 -14.58 -9.94
CA VAL A 373 13.14 -13.70 -9.51
C VAL A 373 12.47 -12.48 -8.88
N LEU A 374 12.70 -12.23 -7.60
CA LEU A 374 12.20 -11.03 -6.92
C LEU A 374 13.26 -9.94 -6.87
N LEU A 375 14.52 -10.34 -6.67
CA LEU A 375 15.66 -9.45 -6.56
C LEU A 375 16.45 -9.45 -7.86
N LEU A 376 17.31 -10.46 -8.09
CA LEU A 376 18.27 -10.42 -9.17
C LEU A 376 18.74 -11.81 -9.62
N VAL A 377 19.33 -11.82 -10.80
CA VAL A 377 20.14 -12.93 -11.32
C VAL A 377 21.57 -12.45 -11.50
N GLY A 378 22.53 -13.15 -10.90
CA GLY A 378 23.96 -12.84 -11.00
C GLY A 378 24.74 -13.93 -11.71
N VAL A 379 25.64 -13.57 -12.61
CA VAL A 379 26.53 -14.49 -13.35
C VAL A 379 27.98 -14.08 -13.10
N GLY A 380 28.84 -15.06 -12.84
CA GLY A 380 30.26 -14.83 -12.59
C GLY A 380 30.53 -14.52 -11.12
N PHE A 381 31.01 -13.31 -10.84
CA PHE A 381 31.49 -12.90 -9.53
C PHE A 381 30.48 -13.16 -8.38
N GLU A 382 29.22 -12.77 -8.55
CA GLU A 382 28.18 -12.96 -7.54
C GLU A 382 27.91 -14.43 -7.24
N ALA A 383 28.00 -15.30 -8.25
CA ALA A 383 27.86 -16.73 -8.07
C ALA A 383 29.06 -17.34 -7.34
N GLN A 384 30.26 -16.83 -7.59
CA GLN A 384 31.48 -17.30 -6.94
C GLN A 384 31.57 -16.86 -5.47
N MET A 385 31.02 -15.67 -5.13
CA MET A 385 30.87 -15.24 -3.74
C MET A 385 30.01 -16.22 -2.94
N ILE A 386 28.84 -16.60 -3.46
CA ILE A 386 27.92 -17.51 -2.76
C ILE A 386 28.51 -18.92 -2.65
N LYS A 387 29.22 -19.38 -3.68
CA LYS A 387 29.92 -20.68 -3.65
C LYS A 387 31.03 -20.74 -2.61
N THR A 388 31.73 -19.63 -2.38
CA THR A 388 32.88 -19.54 -1.45
C THR A 388 32.46 -19.17 -0.03
N ALA A 389 31.23 -18.67 0.15
CA ALA A 389 30.66 -18.33 1.45
C ALA A 389 30.42 -19.59 2.30
N ASN A 390 31.42 -19.96 3.11
CA ASN A 390 31.34 -21.09 4.00
C ASN A 390 30.38 -20.78 5.18
N ARG A 391 29.44 -21.70 5.48
CA ARG A 391 28.36 -21.49 6.47
C ARG A 391 28.89 -21.19 7.88
N GLU A 392 30.06 -21.72 8.21
CA GLU A 392 30.77 -21.49 9.48
C GLU A 392 31.38 -20.09 9.58
N ARG A 393 31.96 -19.56 8.48
CA ARG A 393 32.54 -18.20 8.44
C ARG A 393 31.48 -17.11 8.55
N LYS A 394 30.27 -17.37 8.01
CA LYS A 394 29.10 -16.48 8.12
C LYS A 394 28.65 -16.31 9.58
N ASN A 395 28.80 -17.35 10.40
CA ASN A 395 28.48 -17.31 11.82
C ASN A 395 29.58 -16.62 12.66
N ALA A 396 30.84 -16.67 12.22
CA ALA A 396 31.98 -16.09 12.95
C ALA A 396 32.22 -14.60 12.69
N LEU A 397 31.95 -14.12 11.47
CA LEU A 397 32.35 -12.77 11.00
C LEU A 397 31.18 -11.88 10.56
N GLY A 398 29.93 -12.36 10.62
CA GLY A 398 28.75 -11.55 10.29
C GLY A 398 28.78 -10.98 8.86
N GLU A 399 28.45 -9.70 8.69
CA GLU A 399 28.44 -9.00 7.39
C GLU A 399 29.85 -8.85 6.77
N LEU A 400 30.92 -8.87 7.57
CA LEU A 400 32.31 -8.77 7.09
C LEU A 400 32.76 -10.01 6.30
N ALA A 401 32.14 -11.17 6.53
CA ALA A 401 32.38 -12.38 5.73
C ALA A 401 31.95 -12.19 4.26
N TYR A 402 30.92 -11.37 4.03
CA TYR A 402 30.45 -11.05 2.68
C TYR A 402 31.49 -10.21 1.94
N LEU A 403 32.07 -9.20 2.59
CA LEU A 403 33.13 -8.37 2.01
C LEU A 403 34.40 -9.18 1.71
N GLN A 404 34.84 -10.07 2.61
CA GLN A 404 36.01 -10.90 2.35
C GLN A 404 35.78 -11.94 1.23
N GLY A 405 34.60 -12.58 1.22
CA GLY A 405 34.17 -13.47 0.13
C GLY A 405 34.05 -12.74 -1.20
N PHE A 406 33.60 -11.48 -1.15
CA PHE A 406 33.60 -10.55 -2.27
C PHE A 406 35.03 -10.31 -2.78
N TRP A 407 35.99 -9.92 -1.93
CA TRP A 407 37.36 -9.69 -2.38
C TRP A 407 38.03 -10.94 -2.98
N GLN A 408 37.81 -12.11 -2.38
CA GLN A 408 38.39 -13.37 -2.85
C GLN A 408 37.78 -13.85 -4.17
N ALA A 409 36.46 -13.74 -4.33
CA ALA A 409 35.81 -14.11 -5.58
C ALA A 409 36.19 -13.14 -6.72
N PHE A 410 36.50 -11.88 -6.41
CA PHE A 410 36.75 -10.83 -7.39
C PHE A 410 38.15 -11.00 -7.97
N SER A 411 39.14 -11.16 -7.08
CA SER A 411 40.55 -11.42 -7.43
C SER A 411 40.79 -12.74 -8.17
N GLN A 412 39.89 -13.72 -8.04
CA GLN A 412 39.99 -15.02 -8.71
C GLN A 412 39.13 -15.12 -9.97
N ASN A 413 38.37 -14.07 -10.30
CA ASN A 413 37.37 -14.15 -11.34
C ASN A 413 38.05 -14.17 -12.71
N ARG A 414 37.63 -15.12 -13.55
CA ARG A 414 38.14 -15.25 -14.91
C ARG A 414 37.16 -14.61 -15.87
N GLU A 415 37.68 -13.86 -16.83
CA GLU A 415 36.91 -13.35 -17.95
C GLU A 415 36.09 -14.48 -18.60
N MET A 416 34.81 -14.21 -18.84
CA MET A 416 33.91 -15.10 -19.55
C MET A 416 33.39 -14.46 -20.83
N SER A 417 33.31 -15.28 -21.86
CA SER A 417 32.65 -14.94 -23.11
C SER A 417 31.22 -15.47 -23.09
N LEU A 418 30.26 -14.55 -23.16
CA LEU A 418 28.82 -14.79 -23.13
C LEU A 418 28.20 -14.29 -24.42
N ASN A 419 27.28 -15.05 -25.01
CA ASN A 419 26.43 -14.57 -26.08
C ASN A 419 25.13 -14.01 -25.47
N VAL A 420 24.94 -12.71 -25.62
CA VAL A 420 23.87 -11.94 -24.99
C VAL A 420 22.94 -11.38 -26.05
N ARG A 421 21.63 -11.48 -25.79
CA ARG A 421 20.59 -10.81 -26.57
C ARG A 421 19.67 -10.03 -25.63
N LEU A 422 19.57 -8.74 -25.90
CA LEU A 422 18.71 -7.81 -25.18
C LEU A 422 17.46 -7.52 -26.03
N ASP A 423 16.29 -7.77 -25.48
CA ASP A 423 14.99 -7.60 -26.14
C ASP A 423 14.96 -8.11 -27.59
N LYS A 424 14.71 -7.20 -28.55
CA LYS A 424 14.66 -7.49 -29.98
C LYS A 424 15.97 -7.22 -30.71
N SER A 425 17.01 -6.74 -30.02
CA SER A 425 18.31 -6.41 -30.59
C SER A 425 19.04 -7.64 -31.15
N ALA A 426 20.01 -7.40 -32.02
CA ALA A 426 20.90 -8.44 -32.51
C ALA A 426 21.71 -9.04 -31.35
N PRO A 427 21.95 -10.37 -31.34
CA PRO A 427 22.86 -10.98 -30.36
C PRO A 427 24.28 -10.44 -30.52
N PHE A 428 24.97 -10.23 -29.40
CA PHE A 428 26.38 -9.84 -29.38
C PHE A 428 27.18 -10.71 -28.40
N THR A 429 28.49 -10.74 -28.60
CA THR A 429 29.41 -11.43 -27.68
C THR A 429 29.88 -10.43 -26.63
N LEU A 430 29.61 -10.75 -25.37
CA LEU A 430 30.01 -9.98 -24.21
C LEU A 430 31.19 -10.68 -23.53
N HIS A 431 32.27 -9.93 -23.35
CA HIS A 431 33.45 -10.30 -22.60
C HIS A 431 33.40 -9.58 -21.26
N THR A 432 33.29 -10.32 -20.16
CA THR A 432 33.08 -9.72 -18.84
C THR A 432 33.47 -10.68 -17.71
N GLY A 433 33.79 -10.15 -16.54
CA GLY A 433 33.89 -10.95 -15.31
C GLY A 433 32.54 -11.16 -14.62
N SER A 434 31.57 -10.25 -14.80
CA SER A 434 30.31 -10.29 -14.06
C SER A 434 29.17 -9.64 -14.83
N VAL A 435 28.01 -10.29 -14.80
CA VAL A 435 26.74 -9.73 -15.30
C VAL A 435 25.67 -9.90 -14.23
N THR A 436 25.02 -8.80 -13.88
CA THR A 436 23.91 -8.74 -12.94
C THR A 436 22.66 -8.28 -13.69
N VAL A 437 21.55 -8.99 -13.49
CA VAL A 437 20.24 -8.66 -14.04
C VAL A 437 19.28 -8.50 -12.87
N ALA A 438 18.99 -7.27 -12.49
CA ALA A 438 18.18 -6.93 -11.33
C ALA A 438 16.74 -6.56 -11.74
N ASN A 439 15.78 -7.17 -11.05
CA ASN A 439 14.40 -6.67 -10.94
C ASN A 439 14.30 -5.69 -9.76
N SER A 440 15.00 -6.01 -8.68
CA SER A 440 15.15 -5.13 -7.53
C SER A 440 16.40 -5.47 -6.74
N ALA A 441 16.97 -4.51 -6.04
CA ALA A 441 18.09 -4.80 -5.16
C ALA A 441 18.20 -3.78 -4.03
N PRO A 442 18.57 -4.21 -2.81
CA PRO A 442 18.96 -3.27 -1.76
C PRO A 442 20.13 -2.42 -2.23
N VAL A 443 20.20 -1.17 -1.78
CA VAL A 443 21.30 -0.23 -2.10
C VAL A 443 22.67 -0.82 -1.75
N THR A 444 22.74 -1.74 -0.78
CA THR A 444 23.97 -2.45 -0.40
C THR A 444 24.47 -3.46 -1.44
N THR A 445 23.67 -3.79 -2.46
CA THR A 445 24.06 -4.70 -3.56
C THR A 445 24.62 -3.87 -4.72
N ILE A 446 25.88 -3.45 -4.57
CA ILE A 446 26.55 -2.44 -5.40
C ILE A 446 26.46 -2.74 -6.91
N LEU A 447 26.65 -3.99 -7.33
CA LEU A 447 26.61 -4.38 -8.76
C LEU A 447 25.21 -4.31 -9.37
N ALA A 448 24.16 -4.36 -8.55
CA ALA A 448 22.78 -4.29 -9.01
C ALA A 448 22.26 -2.84 -9.09
N GLN A 449 23.05 -1.85 -8.65
CA GLN A 449 22.67 -0.44 -8.65
C GLN A 449 23.07 0.30 -9.95
N GLY A 450 23.70 -0.35 -10.93
CA GLY A 450 23.95 0.21 -12.27
C GLY A 450 24.23 1.73 -12.32
N ALA A 451 23.30 2.47 -12.93
CA ALA A 451 23.31 3.94 -13.03
C ALA A 451 22.32 4.64 -12.05
N GLY A 452 21.84 3.96 -11.02
CA GLY A 452 20.86 4.47 -10.06
C GLY A 452 20.02 3.39 -9.37
N HIS A 453 19.00 3.77 -8.60
CA HIS A 453 18.16 2.81 -7.89
C HIS A 453 17.26 2.03 -8.86
N THR A 454 17.09 0.72 -8.64
CA THR A 454 16.12 -0.11 -9.38
C THR A 454 14.70 0.38 -9.16
N ASP A 455 13.89 0.48 -10.22
CA ASP A 455 12.47 0.81 -10.13
C ASP A 455 11.64 -0.49 -10.12
N LEU A 456 10.77 -0.63 -9.12
CA LEU A 456 9.95 -1.82 -8.93
C LEU A 456 8.72 -1.89 -9.83
N CYS A 457 8.40 -0.82 -10.57
CA CYS A 457 7.12 -0.65 -11.25
C CYS A 457 7.25 -0.16 -12.69
N ASP A 458 8.46 -0.06 -13.24
CA ASP A 458 8.71 0.47 -14.60
C ASP A 458 8.55 -0.59 -15.71
N GLY A 459 8.37 -1.86 -15.33
CA GLY A 459 8.24 -2.99 -16.23
C GLY A 459 9.54 -3.37 -16.93
N LEU A 460 10.71 -3.03 -16.37
CA LEU A 460 12.03 -3.30 -16.94
C LEU A 460 12.95 -4.01 -15.93
N LEU A 461 14.07 -4.52 -16.42
CA LEU A 461 15.18 -5.10 -15.66
C LEU A 461 16.41 -4.24 -15.86
N ASP A 462 17.14 -3.98 -14.77
CA ASP A 462 18.43 -3.32 -14.79
C ASP A 462 19.54 -4.34 -15.06
N VAL A 463 20.18 -4.26 -16.22
CA VAL A 463 21.30 -5.12 -16.61
C VAL A 463 22.59 -4.35 -16.46
N THR A 464 23.49 -4.84 -15.61
CA THR A 464 24.81 -4.26 -15.38
C THR A 464 25.90 -5.29 -15.66
N TRP A 465 26.92 -4.90 -16.40
CA TRP A 465 28.11 -5.73 -16.61
C TRP A 465 29.39 -4.91 -16.52
N LEU A 466 30.45 -5.57 -16.06
CA LEU A 466 31.76 -4.95 -15.90
C LEU A 466 32.61 -5.15 -17.15
N THR A 467 33.35 -4.12 -17.54
CA THR A 467 34.41 -4.26 -18.55
C THR A 467 35.61 -4.95 -17.91
N PRO A 468 36.26 -5.93 -18.56
CA PRO A 468 37.48 -6.55 -18.04
C PRO A 468 38.57 -5.48 -17.83
N THR A 469 39.20 -5.45 -16.65
CA THR A 469 40.35 -4.59 -16.35
C THR A 469 41.59 -5.46 -16.15
N GLU A 470 42.76 -4.97 -16.55
CA GLU A 470 44.02 -5.74 -16.48
C GLU A 470 44.73 -5.58 -15.11
N GLY A 471 44.30 -4.65 -14.26
CA GLY A 471 44.95 -4.33 -12.99
C GLY A 471 44.02 -4.26 -11.76
N LEU A 472 44.54 -4.68 -10.60
CA LEU A 472 43.84 -4.64 -9.30
C LEU A 472 43.42 -3.22 -8.88
N GLY A 473 44.17 -2.19 -9.28
CA GLY A 473 43.86 -0.78 -8.96
C GLY A 473 42.65 -0.23 -9.70
N GLU A 474 42.51 -0.51 -10.99
CA GLU A 474 41.37 -0.09 -11.82
C GLU A 474 40.07 -0.77 -11.40
N SER A 475 40.19 -2.02 -10.99
CA SER A 475 39.11 -2.79 -10.37
C SER A 475 38.62 -2.17 -9.06
N LEU A 476 39.53 -1.67 -8.20
CA LEU A 476 39.16 -0.98 -6.95
C LEU A 476 38.42 0.33 -7.21
N LEU A 477 38.86 1.10 -8.21
CA LEU A 477 38.21 2.33 -8.64
C LEU A 477 36.79 2.04 -9.16
N THR A 478 36.63 1.03 -10.00
CA THR A 478 35.33 0.63 -10.56
C THR A 478 34.30 0.31 -9.46
N ILE A 479 34.72 -0.38 -8.39
CA ILE A 479 33.85 -0.72 -7.27
C ILE A 479 33.53 0.50 -6.40
N ALA A 480 34.52 1.36 -6.15
CA ALA A 480 34.33 2.61 -5.43
C ALA A 480 33.34 3.52 -6.17
N GLU A 481 33.48 3.64 -7.49
CA GLU A 481 32.58 4.39 -8.37
C GLU A 481 31.16 3.83 -8.36
N LEU A 482 30.98 2.50 -8.48
CA LEU A 482 29.66 1.87 -8.37
C LEU A 482 29.02 2.10 -7.00
N THR A 483 29.82 2.08 -5.93
CA THR A 483 29.34 2.34 -4.56
C THR A 483 28.88 3.78 -4.41
N VAL A 484 29.67 4.73 -4.91
CA VAL A 484 29.31 6.16 -4.91
C VAL A 484 28.06 6.39 -5.74
N ASN A 485 27.97 5.86 -6.97
CA ASN A 485 26.81 6.05 -7.85
C ASN A 485 25.52 5.48 -7.26
N GLY A 486 25.58 4.31 -6.64
CA GLY A 486 24.45 3.72 -5.92
C GLY A 486 23.95 4.60 -4.76
N LEU A 487 24.86 5.35 -4.11
CA LEU A 487 24.53 6.25 -2.99
C LEU A 487 24.13 7.67 -3.44
N THR A 488 24.69 8.20 -4.53
CA THR A 488 24.62 9.63 -4.85
C THR A 488 23.85 9.98 -6.13
N LYS A 489 23.30 9.01 -6.88
CA LYS A 489 22.61 9.23 -8.19
C LYS A 489 23.46 10.00 -9.22
N GLN A 490 24.76 10.18 -8.99
CA GLN A 490 25.67 10.78 -9.97
C GLN A 490 26.06 9.74 -11.01
N SER A 491 26.18 10.16 -12.27
CA SER A 491 26.69 9.32 -13.37
C SER A 491 28.19 9.58 -13.54
N LEU A 492 29.01 9.02 -12.65
CA LEU A 492 30.45 8.93 -12.91
C LEU A 492 30.69 8.02 -14.12
N GLU A 493 31.68 8.30 -14.96
CA GLU A 493 32.09 7.42 -16.07
C GLU A 493 32.71 6.14 -15.49
N ILE A 494 31.89 5.12 -15.29
CA ILE A 494 32.31 3.83 -14.74
C ILE A 494 32.85 2.95 -15.87
N ASN A 495 33.82 2.09 -15.57
CA ASN A 495 34.10 0.84 -16.31
C ASN A 495 32.97 -0.22 -16.16
N ALA A 496 31.72 0.23 -16.14
CA ALA A 496 30.53 -0.60 -16.04
C ALA A 496 29.48 -0.08 -17.02
N HIS A 497 28.88 -1.00 -17.75
CA HIS A 497 27.78 -0.70 -18.64
C HIS A 497 26.47 -1.01 -17.94
N HIS A 498 25.45 -0.19 -18.19
CA HIS A 498 24.11 -0.35 -17.67
C HIS A 498 23.08 -0.20 -18.79
N GLN A 499 22.08 -1.07 -18.80
CA GLN A 499 20.96 -1.00 -19.73
C GLN A 499 19.68 -1.54 -19.11
N LYS A 500 18.56 -0.84 -19.35
CA LYS A 500 17.22 -1.31 -18.99
C LYS A 500 16.60 -2.12 -20.12
N VAL A 501 16.07 -3.31 -19.82
CA VAL A 501 15.49 -4.22 -20.81
C VAL A 501 14.28 -4.97 -20.26
N ALA A 502 13.32 -5.36 -21.11
CA ALA A 502 12.21 -6.20 -20.65
C ALA A 502 12.58 -7.70 -20.64
N LYS A 503 13.51 -8.10 -21.51
CA LYS A 503 13.95 -9.48 -21.70
C LYS A 503 15.43 -9.55 -22.04
N ILE A 504 16.12 -10.50 -21.42
CA ILE A 504 17.51 -10.82 -21.73
C ILE A 504 17.68 -12.33 -21.88
N LYS A 505 18.45 -12.73 -22.90
CA LYS A 505 18.95 -14.10 -23.07
C LYS A 505 20.47 -14.09 -22.97
N ILE A 506 21.01 -14.88 -22.06
CA ILE A 506 22.45 -15.08 -21.88
C ILE A 506 22.75 -16.54 -22.20
N SER A 507 23.78 -16.81 -23.01
CA SER A 507 24.22 -18.17 -23.30
C SER A 507 25.73 -18.26 -23.33
N SER A 508 26.27 -19.43 -22.97
CA SER A 508 27.70 -19.68 -23.01
C SER A 508 27.99 -21.07 -23.58
N ALA A 509 29.12 -21.18 -24.28
CA ALA A 509 29.62 -22.46 -24.78
C ALA A 509 29.93 -23.41 -23.61
N LYS A 510 30.38 -22.91 -22.46
CA LYS A 510 30.63 -23.70 -21.25
C LYS A 510 29.47 -23.55 -20.26
N ARG A 511 29.34 -24.48 -19.30
CA ARG A 511 28.37 -24.31 -18.20
C ARG A 511 28.85 -23.16 -17.32
N MET A 512 27.99 -22.16 -17.14
CA MET A 512 28.20 -21.03 -16.25
C MET A 512 27.50 -21.25 -14.92
N ASP A 513 28.13 -20.75 -13.87
CA ASP A 513 27.61 -20.68 -12.52
C ASP A 513 26.83 -19.37 -12.41
N TYR A 514 25.62 -19.43 -11.85
CA TYR A 514 24.76 -18.26 -11.68
C TYR A 514 23.94 -18.36 -10.40
N VAL A 515 23.45 -17.23 -9.91
CA VAL A 515 22.59 -17.14 -8.74
C VAL A 515 21.24 -16.53 -9.09
N ILE A 516 20.18 -16.98 -8.45
CA ILE A 516 18.84 -16.35 -8.48
C ILE A 516 18.47 -16.04 -7.05
N ASP A 517 18.26 -14.77 -6.70
CA ASP A 517 17.89 -14.32 -5.34
C ASP A 517 18.78 -14.92 -4.22
N GLY A 518 20.06 -15.18 -4.53
CA GLY A 518 21.02 -15.78 -3.61
C GLY A 518 21.12 -17.32 -3.62
N GLU A 519 20.31 -18.02 -4.41
CA GLU A 519 20.41 -19.47 -4.61
C GLU A 519 21.29 -19.82 -5.81
N TYR A 520 22.20 -20.80 -5.64
CA TYR A 520 23.17 -21.19 -6.66
C TYR A 520 22.61 -22.20 -7.67
N PHE A 521 22.91 -21.98 -8.95
CA PHE A 521 22.53 -22.84 -10.07
C PHE A 521 23.66 -22.94 -11.11
N ARG A 522 23.52 -23.90 -12.03
CA ARG A 522 24.48 -24.14 -13.11
C ARG A 522 23.80 -24.48 -14.44
N GLY A 523 24.15 -23.78 -15.51
CA GLY A 523 23.46 -23.89 -16.79
C GLY A 523 24.26 -23.35 -17.97
N ARG A 524 23.74 -23.49 -19.19
CA ARG A 524 24.37 -22.93 -20.42
C ARG A 524 23.57 -21.78 -21.01
N THR A 525 22.32 -21.59 -20.57
CA THR A 525 21.42 -20.56 -21.09
C THR A 525 20.54 -20.04 -19.97
N LEU A 526 20.38 -18.72 -19.91
CA LEU A 526 19.47 -18.01 -19.04
C LEU A 526 18.52 -17.22 -19.92
N ASN A 527 17.21 -17.45 -19.76
CA ASN A 527 16.18 -16.61 -20.35
C ASN A 527 15.49 -15.88 -19.20
N ILE A 528 15.72 -14.58 -19.09
CA ILE A 528 15.22 -13.73 -18.02
C ILE A 528 14.24 -12.73 -18.62
N GLN A 529 13.06 -12.61 -18.02
CA GLN A 529 12.02 -11.71 -18.51
C GLN A 529 11.22 -11.13 -17.34
N VAL A 530 10.95 -9.83 -17.41
CA VAL A 530 10.09 -9.13 -16.44
C VAL A 530 8.61 -9.51 -16.61
N ARG A 531 7.88 -9.45 -15.52
CA ARG A 531 6.44 -9.60 -15.40
C ARG A 531 5.89 -8.37 -14.69
N PRO A 532 5.42 -7.37 -15.47
CA PRO A 532 4.94 -6.12 -14.89
C PRO A 532 3.76 -6.32 -13.93
N ALA A 533 3.74 -5.57 -12.82
CA ALA A 533 2.68 -5.51 -11.82
C ALA A 533 2.18 -6.88 -11.34
N SER A 534 3.08 -7.87 -11.27
CA SER A 534 2.71 -9.27 -11.11
C SER A 534 2.64 -9.75 -9.67
N LEU A 535 3.17 -8.99 -8.70
CA LEU A 535 3.08 -9.33 -7.29
C LEU A 535 2.43 -8.19 -6.51
N ASN A 536 1.38 -8.50 -5.75
CA ASN A 536 0.72 -7.53 -4.86
C ASN A 536 1.35 -7.63 -3.46
N VAL A 537 1.98 -6.57 -2.97
CA VAL A 537 2.67 -6.54 -1.67
C VAL A 537 2.02 -5.53 -0.72
N LEU A 538 2.11 -5.81 0.58
CA LEU A 538 1.73 -4.88 1.65
C LEU A 538 2.93 -4.02 2.05
N LEU A 539 2.75 -2.70 1.97
CA LEU A 539 3.74 -1.70 2.33
C LEU A 539 3.26 -0.90 3.53
N PRO A 540 4.14 -0.46 4.46
CA PRO A 540 3.77 0.51 5.48
C PRO A 540 3.07 1.70 4.83
N SER A 541 2.01 2.20 5.47
CA SER A 541 1.45 3.50 5.06
C SER A 541 2.59 4.50 5.09
N ALA A 542 2.78 5.30 4.02
CA ALA A 542 3.77 6.36 4.03
C ALA A 542 3.48 7.27 5.22
N THR A 543 4.23 7.10 6.31
CA THR A 543 4.46 8.18 7.25
C THR A 543 5.13 9.25 6.41
N GLU A 544 4.46 10.38 6.22
CA GLU A 544 5.13 11.59 5.73
C GLU A 544 6.37 11.76 6.61
N ASP A 545 7.54 11.42 6.07
CA ASP A 545 8.81 11.66 6.72
C ASP A 545 8.84 13.17 7.04
N TYR A 546 8.94 13.47 8.34
CA TYR A 546 9.01 14.82 8.88
C TYR A 546 10.33 15.51 8.51
#